data_AF-Q7Z7Q6-F1
#
_entry.id   AF-Q7Z7Q6-F1
#
_cell.length_a   1.000
_cell.length_b   1.000
_cell.length_c   1.000
_cell.angle_alpha   90.00
_cell.angle_beta   90.00
_cell.angle_gamma   90.00
#
_symmetry.space_group_name_H-M   'P 1'
#
loop_
_entity.id
_entity.type
_entity.pdbx_description
1 polymer ?
#
loop_
_entity_poly.entity_id
_entity_poly.type
_entity_poly.pdbx_seq_one_letter_code
_entity_poly.pdbx_strand_id
1 'polypeptide(L)' 'FEKMISGMYMGELVRLILVKMAKEELLFGGKLSPELLNTGRFETKDISDIEG' A
#
# COMPACT_ATOMS: atom_id res chain seq x y z
N PHE A 1 7.40 -17.72 -5.95
CA PHE A 1 8.40 -16.65 -6.09
C PHE A 1 8.00 -15.60 -7.11
N GLU A 2 7.50 -15.98 -8.29
CA GLU A 2 7.01 -15.04 -9.32
C GLU A 2 6.01 -13.98 -8.82
N LYS A 3 5.08 -14.36 -7.92
CA LYS A 3 4.12 -13.43 -7.31
C LYS A 3 4.73 -12.40 -6.34
N MET A 4 5.92 -12.65 -5.79
CA MET A 4 6.62 -11.68 -4.94
C MET A 4 7.46 -10.67 -5.74
N ILE A 5 7.67 -10.91 -7.04
CA ILE A 5 8.49 -10.06 -7.93
C ILE A 5 7.62 -9.33 -8.97
N SER A 6 6.40 -9.83 -9.23
CA SER A 6 5.41 -9.08 -10.00
C SER A 6 5.09 -7.78 -9.28
N GLY A 7 5.36 -6.66 -9.95
CA GLY A 7 5.19 -5.34 -9.39
C GLY A 7 3.76 -5.02 -8.90
N MET A 8 2.75 -5.72 -9.43
CA MET A 8 1.35 -5.59 -8.98
C MET A 8 1.17 -6.01 -7.51
N TYR A 9 1.97 -6.97 -7.02
CA TYR A 9 1.88 -7.45 -5.66
C TYR A 9 2.51 -6.49 -4.64
N MET A 10 3.56 -5.77 -5.05
CA MET A 10 4.31 -4.92 -4.13
C MET A 10 3.49 -3.69 -3.69
N GLY A 11 2.77 -3.07 -4.62
CA GLY A 11 1.86 -1.98 -4.28
C GLY A 11 0.69 -2.44 -3.39
N GLU A 12 0.14 -3.62 -3.65
CA GLU A 12 -0.92 -4.21 -2.82
C GLU A 12 -0.41 -4.57 -1.41
N LEU A 13 0.82 -5.07 -1.28
CA LEU A 13 1.46 -5.34 0.01
C LEU A 13 1.62 -4.04 0.82
N VAL A 14 2.12 -2.98 0.19
CA VAL A 14 2.28 -1.67 0.84
C VAL A 14 0.93 -1.10 1.26
N ARG A 15 -0.12 -1.20 0.41
CA ARG A 15 -1.47 -0.79 0.77
C ARG A 15 -1.98 -1.51 2.02
N LEU A 16 -1.77 -2.83 2.12
CA LEU A 16 -2.18 -3.62 3.28
C LEU A 16 -1.47 -3.18 4.56
N ILE A 17 -0.17 -2.87 4.49
CA ILE A 17 0.61 -2.36 5.62
C ILE A 17 0.05 -1.00 6.06
N LEU A 18 -0.17 -0.07 5.12
CA LEU A 18 -0.73 1.26 5.40
C LEU A 18 -2.12 1.17 6.04
N VAL A 19 -2.99 0.29 5.54
CA VAL A 19 -4.31 0.05 6.12
C VAL A 19 -4.21 -0.48 7.55
N LYS A 20 -3.30 -1.43 7.81
CA LYS A 20 -3.10 -1.98 9.14
C LYS A 20 -2.63 -0.90 10.12
N MET A 21 -1.59 -0.15 9.75
CA MET A 21 -1.04 0.92 10.60
C MET A 21 -2.06 2.04 10.84
N ALA A 22 -2.88 2.39 9.84
CA ALA A 22 -3.97 3.34 10.03
C ALA A 22 -5.03 2.83 11.02
N LYS A 23 -5.40 1.54 10.96
CA LYS A 23 -6.33 0.93 11.93
C LYS A 23 -5.77 0.88 13.35
N GLU A 24 -4.46 0.75 13.49
CA GLU A 24 -3.76 0.81 14.78
C GLU A 24 -3.49 2.26 15.25
N GLU A 25 -4.07 3.25 14.57
CA GLU A 25 -3.93 4.69 14.85
C GLU A 25 -2.49 5.21 14.75
N LEU A 26 -1.59 4.42 14.18
CA LEU A 26 -0.18 4.76 13.96
C LEU A 26 0.01 5.70 12.77
N LEU A 27 -0.93 5.68 11.82
CA LEU A 27 -0.94 6.56 10.64
C LEU A 27 -2.30 7.25 10.48
N PHE A 28 -2.28 8.43 9.87
CA PHE A 28 -3.46 9.21 9.49
C PHE A 28 -4.45 9.47 10.64
N GLY A 29 -3.98 9.42 11.89
CA GLY A 29 -4.81 9.59 13.09
C GLY A 29 -5.98 8.61 13.15
N GLY A 30 -5.78 7.35 12.74
CA GLY A 30 -6.83 6.34 12.74
C GLY A 30 -7.73 6.31 11.50
N LYS A 31 -7.61 7.31 10.62
CA LYS A 31 -8.57 7.51 9.52
C LYS A 31 -8.12 6.82 8.24
N LEU A 32 -8.94 5.88 7.78
CA LEU A 32 -8.78 5.26 6.47
C LEU A 32 -9.39 6.15 5.39
N SER A 33 -8.58 6.51 4.39
CA SER A 33 -9.10 7.16 3.18
C SER A 33 -9.76 6.13 2.25
N PRO A 34 -10.77 6.52 1.44
CA PRO A 34 -11.36 5.64 0.43
C PRO A 34 -10.32 5.09 -0.56
N GLU A 35 -9.28 5.88 -0.85
CA GLU A 35 -8.16 5.48 -1.72
C GLU A 35 -7.36 4.32 -1.13
N LEU A 36 -7.13 4.29 0.19
CA LEU A 36 -6.46 3.17 0.88
C LEU A 36 -7.30 1.88 0.89
N LEU A 37 -8.61 1.99 0.70
CA LEU A 37 -9.53 0.86 0.66
C LEU A 37 -9.66 0.26 -0.74
N ASN A 38 -9.34 1.02 -1.78
CA ASN A 38 -9.39 0.55 -3.17
C ASN A 38 -8.13 -0.27 -3.53
N THR A 39 -8.35 -1.54 -3.86
CA THR A 39 -7.29 -2.45 -4.34
C THR A 39 -6.81 -2.05 -5.73
N GLY A 40 -5.53 -2.27 -6.03
CA GLY A 40 -4.95 -2.00 -7.35
C GLY A 40 -4.67 -0.53 -7.68
N ARG A 41 -4.86 0.40 -6.72
CA ARG A 41 -4.47 1.82 -6.86
C ARG A 41 -2.99 2.11 -6.58
N PHE A 42 -2.33 1.21 -5.85
CA PHE A 42 -0.91 1.32 -5.56
C PHE A 42 -0.17 0.49 -6.60
N GLU A 43 0.45 1.16 -7.56
CA GLU A 43 1.27 0.55 -8.59
C GLU A 43 2.72 0.45 -8.12
N THR A 44 3.49 -0.42 -8.76
CA THR A 44 4.94 -0.55 -8.48
C THR A 44 5.67 0.75 -8.70
N LYS A 45 5.20 1.56 -9.65
CA LYS A 45 5.77 2.86 -9.96
C LYS A 45 5.68 3.80 -8.76
N ASP A 46 4.57 3.80 -8.04
CA ASP A 46 4.42 4.60 -6.83
C ASP A 46 5.49 4.23 -5.79
N ILE A 47 5.83 2.93 -5.69
CA ILE A 47 6.87 2.46 -4.78
C ILE A 47 8.27 2.87 -5.27
N SER A 48 8.54 2.73 -6.57
CA SER A 48 9.82 3.16 -7.16
C SER A 48 10.04 4.67 -7.05
N ASP A 49 8.98 5.47 -7.16
CA ASP A 49 9.04 6.94 -7.01
C ASP A 49 9.26 7.36 -5.54
N ILE A 50 8.90 6.52 -4.56
CA ILE A 50 9.16 6.75 -3.13
C ILE A 50 10.59 6.33 -2.73
N GLU A 51 11.10 5.24 -3.30
CA GLU A 51 12.44 4.71 -3.00
C GLU A 51 13.57 5.45 -3.73
N GLY A 52 13.25 6.19 -4.81
CA GLY A 52 14.20 6.95 -5.63
C GLY A 52 14.64 8.29 -5.03
#